data_AF-A0A8J3Y664-F1
#
_entry.id   AF-A0A8J3Y664-F1
#
_cell.length_a   1.000
_cell.length_b   1.000
_cell.length_c   1.000
_cell.angle_alpha   90.00
_cell.angle_beta   90.00
_cell.angle_gamma   90.00
#
_symmetry.space_group_name_H-M   'P 1'
#
loop_
_entity.id
_entity.type
_entity.pdbx_description
1 polymer ?
#
loop_
_entity_poly.entity_id
_entity_poly.type
_entity_poly.pdbx_seq_one_letter_code
_entity_poly.pdbx_strand_id
1 'polypeptide(L)'
;MPKSVSGWTIAVFGALALVNGVLGLAVPGALVGPLGFATPLDGAAATFLAASSMASLNMGVYYLLAASRDWKPFFAFTVPFRALTVTVFTLFVLVGPAPAGFLAVAAWEGLGALATGAALLHERRRATMIVA
;
A
#
# COMPACT_ATOMS: atom_id res chain seq x y z
N MET A 1 3.30 19.62 -3.92
CA MET A 1 3.47 18.46 -4.82
C MET A 1 4.79 17.75 -4.48
N PRO A 2 4.91 16.43 -4.71
CA PRO A 2 6.14 15.68 -4.42
C PRO A 2 7.34 16.24 -5.18
N LYS A 3 8.52 16.25 -4.55
CA LYS A 3 9.74 16.87 -5.10
C LYS A 3 10.75 15.87 -5.66
N SER A 4 10.44 14.57 -5.56
CA SER A 4 11.38 13.50 -5.85
C SER A 4 10.69 12.28 -6.45
N VAL A 5 11.46 11.38 -7.05
CA VAL A 5 10.92 10.17 -7.68
C VAL A 5 10.32 9.26 -6.60
N SER A 6 11.02 9.07 -5.48
CA SER A 6 10.48 8.30 -4.35
C SER A 6 9.27 8.98 -3.68
N GLY A 7 9.21 10.31 -3.69
CA GLY A 7 8.02 11.04 -3.26
C GLY A 7 6.81 10.77 -4.15
N TRP A 8 7.00 10.65 -5.46
CA TRP A 8 5.93 10.31 -6.40
C TRP A 8 5.43 8.88 -6.23
N THR A 9 6.32 7.90 -5.99
CA THR A 9 5.89 6.51 -5.73
C THR A 9 4.99 6.43 -4.49
N ILE A 10 5.34 7.18 -3.44
CA ILE A 10 4.55 7.25 -2.19
C ILE A 10 3.25 8.03 -2.40
N ALA A 11 3.25 9.09 -3.20
CA ALA A 11 2.03 9.84 -3.51
C ALA A 11 0.99 8.99 -4.25
N VAL A 12 1.43 8.24 -5.27
CA VAL A 12 0.54 7.31 -6.01
C VAL A 12 -0.02 6.25 -5.07
N PHE A 13 0.83 5.65 -4.23
CA PHE A 13 0.39 4.65 -3.27
C PHE A 13 -0.60 5.23 -2.25
N GLY A 14 -0.34 6.43 -1.73
CA GLY A 14 -1.24 7.16 -0.83
C GLY A 14 -2.58 7.51 -1.47
N ALA A 15 -2.59 7.96 -2.71
CA ALA A 15 -3.81 8.25 -3.45
C ALA A 15 -4.66 6.98 -3.64
N LEU A 16 -4.04 5.86 -4.01
CA LEU A 16 -4.72 4.58 -4.15
C LEU A 16 -5.26 4.06 -2.81
N ALA A 17 -4.49 4.18 -1.72
CA ALA A 17 -4.96 3.80 -0.39
C ALA A 17 -6.17 4.64 0.06
N LEU A 18 -6.17 5.94 -0.28
CA LEU A 18 -7.30 6.84 -0.02
C LEU A 18 -8.53 6.41 -0.83
N VAL A 19 -8.38 6.20 -2.14
CA VAL A 19 -9.46 5.75 -3.03
C VAL A 19 -10.02 4.40 -2.57
N ASN A 20 -9.16 3.44 -2.27
CA ASN A 20 -9.58 2.14 -1.76
C ASN A 20 -10.29 2.28 -0.41
N GLY A 21 -9.80 3.14 0.49
CA GLY A 21 -10.49 3.41 1.75
C GLY A 21 -11.91 3.95 1.55
N VAL A 22 -12.09 4.89 0.60
CA VAL A 22 -13.42 5.40 0.24
C VAL A 22 -14.29 4.31 -0.40
N LEU A 23 -13.75 3.54 -1.35
CA LEU A 23 -14.47 2.45 -2.00
C LEU A 23 -14.92 1.37 -1.02
N GLY A 24 -14.09 1.04 -0.03
CA GLY A 24 -14.43 0.04 0.98
C GLY A 24 -15.55 0.49 1.93
N LEU A 25 -15.68 1.79 2.16
CA LEU A 25 -16.77 2.37 2.95
C LEU A 25 -18.06 2.51 2.14
N ALA A 26 -17.96 2.91 0.87
CA ALA A 26 -19.12 3.20 0.03
C ALA A 26 -19.68 1.96 -0.67
N VAL A 27 -18.80 1.09 -1.19
CA VAL A 27 -19.15 -0.07 -2.03
C VAL A 27 -18.25 -1.27 -1.67
N PRO A 28 -18.37 -1.84 -0.45
CA PRO A 28 -17.44 -2.86 0.07
C PRO A 28 -17.28 -4.08 -0.86
N GLY A 29 -18.36 -4.51 -1.52
CA GLY A 29 -18.34 -5.63 -2.47
C GLY A 29 -17.39 -5.43 -3.64
N ALA A 30 -17.15 -4.19 -4.08
CA ALA A 30 -16.23 -3.88 -5.17
C ALA A 30 -14.76 -4.13 -4.79
N LEU A 31 -14.40 -4.06 -3.50
CA LEU A 31 -13.06 -4.39 -3.03
C LEU A 31 -12.87 -5.89 -2.80
N VAL A 32 -13.82 -6.53 -2.12
CA VAL A 32 -13.63 -7.91 -1.63
C VAL A 32 -14.06 -8.98 -2.63
N GLY A 33 -14.98 -8.67 -3.53
CA GLY A 33 -15.45 -9.60 -4.57
C GLY A 33 -14.31 -10.06 -5.49
N PRO A 34 -13.51 -9.15 -6.08
CA PRO A 34 -12.35 -9.53 -6.90
C PRO A 34 -11.27 -10.31 -6.14
N LEU A 35 -11.21 -10.18 -4.81
CA LEU A 35 -10.30 -10.95 -3.97
C LEU A 35 -10.78 -12.40 -3.77
N GLY A 36 -12.04 -12.70 -4.09
CA GLY A 36 -12.64 -14.03 -3.97
C GLY A 36 -13.49 -14.23 -2.71
N PHE A 37 -13.87 -13.14 -2.01
CA PHE A 37 -14.82 -13.23 -0.90
C PHE A 37 -16.26 -13.26 -1.40
N ALA A 38 -17.10 -13.99 -0.66
CA ALA A 38 -18.54 -13.97 -0.90
C ALA A 38 -19.12 -12.59 -0.58
N THR A 39 -20.04 -12.15 -1.43
CA THR A 39 -20.82 -10.91 -1.25
C THR A 39 -22.31 -11.24 -1.35
N PRO A 40 -23.19 -10.64 -0.52
CA PRO A 40 -22.91 -9.61 0.48
C PRO A 40 -22.16 -10.16 1.71
N LEU A 41 -21.39 -9.28 2.37
CA LEU A 41 -20.71 -9.61 3.62
C LEU A 41 -21.72 -9.69 4.76
N ASP A 42 -21.46 -10.58 5.74
CA ASP A 42 -22.20 -10.55 7.00
C ASP A 42 -21.87 -9.29 7.83
N GLY A 43 -22.62 -9.05 8.91
CA GLY A 43 -22.48 -7.84 9.72
C GLY A 43 -21.12 -7.69 10.40
N ALA A 44 -20.49 -8.79 10.82
CA ALA A 44 -19.18 -8.75 11.48
C ALA A 44 -18.07 -8.46 10.47
N ALA A 45 -18.08 -9.17 9.33
CA ALA A 45 -17.15 -8.97 8.23
C ALA A 45 -17.29 -7.57 7.61
N ALA A 46 -18.51 -7.07 7.43
CA ALA A 46 -18.77 -5.73 6.95
C ALA A 46 -18.23 -4.66 7.90
N THR A 47 -18.41 -4.83 9.22
CA THR A 47 -17.89 -3.90 10.23
C THR A 47 -16.36 -3.91 10.25
N PHE A 48 -15.74 -5.09 10.18
CA PHE A 48 -14.29 -5.22 10.13
C PHE A 48 -13.70 -4.60 8.85
N LEU A 49 -14.36 -4.81 7.71
CA LEU A 49 -13.97 -4.18 6.45
C LEU A 49 -14.11 -2.66 6.53
N ALA A 50 -15.18 -2.13 7.11
CA ALA A 50 -15.35 -0.68 7.28
C ALA A 50 -14.23 -0.08 8.16
N ALA A 51 -13.89 -0.74 9.27
CA ALA A 51 -12.76 -0.32 10.11
C ALA A 51 -11.42 -0.36 9.35
N SER A 52 -11.18 -1.43 8.59
CA SER A 52 -9.98 -1.57 7.75
C SER A 52 -9.93 -0.52 6.62
N SER A 53 -11.09 -0.17 6.06
CA SER A 53 -11.23 0.84 5.01
C SER A 53 -10.97 2.25 5.55
N MET A 54 -11.47 2.57 6.75
CA MET A 54 -11.10 3.81 7.45
C MET A 54 -9.60 3.89 7.72
N ALA A 55 -8.98 2.79 8.14
CA ALA A 55 -7.53 2.75 8.35
C ALA A 55 -6.77 3.01 7.03
N SER A 56 -7.19 2.39 5.92
CA SER A 56 -6.62 2.65 4.59
C SER A 56 -6.76 4.11 4.16
N LEU A 57 -7.93 4.71 4.39
CA LEU A 57 -8.19 6.12 4.10
C LEU A 57 -7.22 7.03 4.86
N ASN A 58 -7.09 6.80 6.17
CA ASN A 58 -6.17 7.57 7.02
C ASN A 58 -4.71 7.40 6.56
N MET A 59 -4.28 6.18 6.26
CA MET A 59 -2.94 5.92 5.74
C MET A 59 -2.70 6.62 4.40
N GLY A 60 -3.70 6.68 3.53
CA GLY A 60 -3.63 7.44 2.28
C GLY A 60 -3.33 8.93 2.51
N VAL A 61 -4.01 9.55 3.47
CA VAL A 61 -3.76 10.96 3.87
C VAL A 61 -2.34 11.12 4.42
N TYR A 62 -1.89 10.22 5.30
CA TYR A 62 -0.54 10.29 5.87
C TYR A 62 0.55 10.13 4.80
N TYR A 63 0.37 9.23 3.84
CA TYR A 63 1.29 9.06 2.71
C TYR A 63 1.35 10.28 1.80
N LEU A 64 0.20 10.89 1.49
CA LEU A 64 0.16 12.12 0.69
C LEU A 64 0.82 13.29 1.42
N LEU A 65 0.61 13.42 2.73
CA LEU A 65 1.28 14.42 3.54
C LEU A 65 2.80 14.19 3.56
N ALA A 66 3.24 12.96 3.82
CA ALA A 66 4.66 12.60 3.81
C ALA A 66 5.31 12.87 2.45
N ALA A 67 4.62 12.53 1.36
CA ALA A 67 5.06 12.81 -0.02
C ALA A 67 5.18 14.31 -0.28
N SER A 68 4.23 15.12 0.21
CA SER A 68 4.26 16.59 0.08
C SER A 68 5.45 17.23 0.80
N ARG A 69 5.93 16.59 1.87
CA ARG A 69 7.08 17.03 2.68
C ARG A 69 8.39 16.34 2.30
N ASP A 70 8.38 15.47 1.30
CA ASP A 70 9.51 14.67 0.85
C ASP A 70 10.23 13.92 1.99
N TRP A 71 9.44 13.34 2.91
CA TRP A 71 9.96 12.72 4.13
C TRP A 71 10.65 11.36 3.86
N LYS A 72 11.92 11.41 3.41
CA LYS A 72 12.69 10.23 2.99
C LYS A 72 12.81 9.09 4.02
N PRO A 73 13.09 9.34 5.32
CA PRO A 73 13.11 8.28 6.32
C PRO A 73 11.80 7.48 6.36
N PHE A 74 10.67 8.16 6.24
CA PHE A 74 9.37 7.50 6.18
C PHE A 74 9.22 6.67 4.90
N PHE A 75 9.64 7.17 3.74
CA PHE A 75 9.60 6.40 2.49
C PHE A 75 10.46 5.12 2.59
N ALA A 76 11.67 5.25 3.14
CA ALA A 76 12.56 4.12 3.36
C ALA A 76 11.95 3.09 4.32
N PHE A 77 11.25 3.55 5.35
CA PHE A 77 10.53 2.70 6.29
C PHE A 77 9.37 1.93 5.65
N THR A 78 8.69 2.50 4.64
CA THR A 78 7.62 1.77 3.94
C THR A 78 8.11 0.52 3.21
N VAL A 79 9.35 0.51 2.70
CA VAL A 79 9.88 -0.59 1.90
C VAL A 79 9.89 -1.94 2.66
N PRO A 80 10.52 -2.08 3.85
CA PRO A 80 10.49 -3.33 4.59
C PRO A 80 9.07 -3.71 5.07
N PHE A 81 8.22 -2.73 5.39
CA PHE A 81 6.83 -3.03 5.78
C PHE A 81 6.01 -3.61 4.63
N ARG A 82 6.19 -3.08 3.42
CA ARG A 82 5.52 -3.63 2.23
C ARG A 82 6.05 -5.02 1.90
N ALA A 83 7.36 -5.27 2.08
CA ALA A 83 7.92 -6.62 1.98
C ALA A 83 7.36 -7.59 3.04
N LEU A 84 7.09 -7.10 4.27
CA LEU A 84 6.40 -7.87 5.30
C LEU A 84 4.97 -8.22 4.85
N THR A 85 4.22 -7.26 4.28
CA THR A 85 2.88 -7.52 3.74
C THR A 85 2.91 -8.59 2.64
N VAL A 86 3.87 -8.52 1.72
CA VAL A 86 4.08 -9.57 0.69
C VAL A 86 4.22 -10.94 1.35
N THR A 87 5.08 -11.03 2.35
CA THR A 87 5.36 -12.28 3.08
C THR A 87 4.09 -12.81 3.75
N VAL A 88 3.41 -11.98 4.54
CA VAL A 88 2.23 -12.40 5.31
C VAL A 88 1.10 -12.83 4.39
N PHE A 89 0.77 -12.05 3.36
CA PHE A 89 -0.33 -12.39 2.44
C PHE A 89 -0.01 -13.62 1.59
N THR A 90 1.24 -13.79 1.16
CA THR A 90 1.65 -15.01 0.47
C THR A 90 1.49 -16.24 1.39
N LEU A 91 1.98 -16.16 2.63
CA LEU A 91 1.83 -17.26 3.60
C LEU A 91 0.37 -17.55 3.92
N PHE A 92 -0.47 -16.53 4.06
CA PHE A 92 -1.91 -16.71 4.32
C PHE A 92 -2.63 -17.40 3.16
N VAL A 93 -2.19 -17.21 1.92
CA VAL A 93 -2.73 -17.98 0.79
C VAL A 93 -2.20 -19.41 0.82
N LEU A 94 -0.90 -19.60 1.05
CA LEU A 94 -0.26 -20.92 1.03
C LEU A 94 -0.74 -21.84 2.17
N VAL A 95 -1.02 -21.28 3.35
CA VAL A 95 -1.50 -22.02 4.53
C VAL A 95 -3.03 -22.23 4.49
N GLY A 96 -3.74 -21.54 3.58
CA GLY A 96 -5.18 -21.69 3.37
C GLY A 96 -6.15 -20.72 4.08
N PRO A 97 -5.79 -19.82 5.01
CA PRO A 97 -6.77 -18.90 5.60
C PRO A 97 -7.24 -17.77 4.66
N ALA A 98 -6.56 -17.50 3.55
CA ALA A 98 -6.91 -16.42 2.62
C ALA A 98 -7.18 -16.90 1.18
N PRO A 99 -8.13 -16.26 0.46
CA PRO A 99 -8.34 -16.49 -0.96
C PRO A 99 -7.10 -16.17 -1.82
N ALA A 100 -6.96 -16.85 -2.96
CA ALA A 100 -5.83 -16.66 -3.89
C ALA A 100 -5.70 -15.23 -4.43
N GLY A 101 -6.78 -14.43 -4.43
CA GLY A 101 -6.75 -13.01 -4.82
C GLY A 101 -5.77 -12.17 -3.98
N PHE A 102 -5.44 -12.59 -2.76
CA PHE A 102 -4.42 -11.92 -1.95
C PHE A 102 -3.00 -11.99 -2.53
N LEU A 103 -2.72 -12.93 -3.45
CA LEU A 103 -1.45 -12.94 -4.17
C LEU A 103 -1.30 -11.73 -5.08
N ALA A 104 -2.41 -11.23 -5.66
CA ALA A 104 -2.38 -9.99 -6.45
C ALA A 104 -2.05 -8.78 -5.56
N VAL A 105 -2.60 -8.75 -4.34
CA VAL A 105 -2.28 -7.71 -3.34
C VAL A 105 -0.82 -7.81 -2.91
N ALA A 106 -0.33 -9.02 -2.62
CA ALA A 106 1.08 -9.25 -2.31
C ALA A 106 2.00 -8.80 -3.44
N ALA A 107 1.67 -9.13 -4.69
CA ALA A 107 2.43 -8.68 -5.87
C ALA A 107 2.42 -7.14 -5.99
N TRP A 108 1.27 -6.50 -5.78
CA TRP A 108 1.15 -5.04 -5.77
C TRP A 108 2.05 -4.38 -4.72
N GLU A 109 2.04 -4.93 -3.50
CA GLU A 109 2.91 -4.46 -2.41
C GLU A 109 4.38 -4.63 -2.74
N GLY A 110 4.76 -5.78 -3.31
CA GLY A 110 6.13 -6.05 -3.73
C GLY A 110 6.60 -5.10 -4.82
N LEU A 111 5.79 -4.90 -5.87
CA LEU A 111 6.12 -3.97 -6.96
C LEU A 111 6.33 -2.55 -6.45
N GLY A 112 5.47 -2.07 -5.55
CA GLY A 112 5.63 -0.74 -4.99
C GLY A 112 6.79 -0.62 -3.99
N ALA A 113 7.11 -1.68 -3.23
CA ALA A 113 8.31 -1.73 -2.41
C ALA A 113 9.57 -1.62 -3.27
N LEU A 114 9.64 -2.37 -4.37
CA LEU A 114 10.73 -2.33 -5.34
C LEU A 114 10.84 -0.95 -5.99
N ALA A 115 9.73 -0.37 -6.45
CA ALA A 115 9.71 0.95 -7.07
C ALA A 115 10.24 2.05 -6.12
N THR A 116 9.72 2.11 -4.89
CA THR A 116 10.16 3.08 -3.88
C THR A 116 11.62 2.84 -3.47
N GLY A 117 12.01 1.60 -3.24
CA GLY A 117 13.39 1.23 -2.87
C GLY A 117 14.40 1.58 -3.98
N ALA A 118 14.08 1.28 -5.23
CA ALA A 118 14.90 1.63 -6.39
C ALA A 118 15.03 3.15 -6.56
N ALA A 119 13.94 3.89 -6.39
CA ALA A 119 13.96 5.35 -6.45
C ALA A 119 14.86 5.95 -5.36
N LEU A 120 14.73 5.48 -4.11
CA LEU A 120 15.59 5.92 -3.00
C LEU A 120 17.06 5.59 -3.24
N LEU A 121 17.37 4.39 -3.75
CA LEU A 121 18.74 4.00 -4.06
C LEU A 121 19.34 4.86 -5.18
N HIS A 122 18.56 5.15 -6.22
CA HIS A 122 18.96 6.02 -7.31
C HIS A 122 19.27 7.44 -6.84
N GLU A 123 18.39 8.01 -6.02
CA GLU A 123 18.55 9.35 -5.44
C GLU A 123 19.80 9.44 -4.55
N ARG A 124 20.03 8.43 -3.69
CA ARG A 124 21.24 8.35 -2.85
C ARG A 124 22.52 8.33 -3.68
N ARG A 125 22.57 7.50 -4.73
CA ARG A 125 23.75 7.40 -5.62
C ARG A 125 24.04 8.72 -6.33
N ARG A 126 23.01 9.43 -6.82
CA ARG A 126 23.19 10.75 -7.43
C ARG A 126 23.72 11.79 -6.45
N ALA A 127 23.21 11.81 -5.21
CA ALA A 127 23.69 12.74 -4.20
C ALA A 127 25.18 12.52 -3.89
N THR A 128 25.64 11.27 -3.82
CA THR A 128 27.06 10.95 -3.60
C THR A 128 27.95 11.40 -4.77
N MET A 129 27.50 11.25 -6.03
CA MET A 129 28.27 11.68 -7.20
C MET A 129 28.42 13.20 -7.33
N ILE A 130 27.52 14.00 -6.76
CA ILE A 130 27.59 15.48 -6.82
C ILE A 130 28.58 16.03 -5.77
N VAL A 131 28.83 15.29 -4.70
CA VAL A 131 29.68 15.71 -3.57
C VAL A 131 31.12 15.22 -3.72
N ALA A 132 31.39 14.30 -4.64
CA ALA A 132 32.72 13.80 -5.00
C ALA A 132 33.32 14.63 -6.13
#